data_AF-A0A6L5FCQ8-F1
#
_entry.id   AF-A0A6L5FCQ8-F1
#
_cell.length_a   1.000
_cell.length_b   1.000
_cell.length_c   1.000
_cell.angle_alpha   90.00
_cell.angle_beta   90.00
_cell.angle_gamma   90.00
#
_symmetry.space_group_name_H-M   'P 1'
#
loop_
_entity.id
_entity.type
_entity.pdbx_description
1 polymer ?
#
loop_
_entity_poly.entity_id
_entity_poly.type
_entity_poly.pdbx_seq_one_letter_code
_entity_poly.pdbx_strand_id
1 'polypeptide(L)'
;MNASRPLSAAMRCRVSLPPETVAEIRRQYAGGDMVEAICRQFTLSRTTLYRCLDRARDAEGKPLPKIPRRRSGVRRQRVLTGDRTTLVARLWRTAEGQVREIEDRLARREQEPGERERDARVMALLSRTLRELIAADKVAPSAPRPSQNAATDDDDPVPRDLDELRRVVSRRLDGLIADAKATYPDEGEEP
;
A
#
# COMPACT_ATOMS: atom_id res chain seq x y z
N MET A 1 20.44 -47.55 21.20
CA MET A 1 20.27 -47.85 19.75
C MET A 1 19.53 -46.65 19.16
N ASN A 2 20.19 -45.56 18.72
CA ASN A 2 20.88 -45.35 17.42
C ASN A 2 20.15 -46.06 16.27
N ALA A 3 19.77 -45.46 15.14
CA ALA A 3 19.92 -44.14 14.52
C ALA A 3 18.70 -44.04 13.53
N SER A 4 18.34 -42.96 12.85
CA SER A 4 19.16 -42.24 11.88
C SER A 4 18.29 -41.14 11.25
N ARG A 5 18.80 -39.90 11.24
CA ARG A 5 18.22 -38.77 10.51
C ARG A 5 18.56 -38.93 9.01
N PRO A 6 17.63 -38.74 8.06
CA PRO A 6 18.04 -38.67 6.67
C PRO A 6 18.66 -37.30 6.37
N LEU A 7 19.92 -37.37 5.98
CA LEU A 7 20.74 -36.35 5.33
C LEU A 7 20.09 -35.85 4.03
N SER A 8 20.00 -34.54 3.83
CA SER A 8 20.13 -33.94 2.49
C SER A 8 20.50 -32.45 2.59
N ALA A 9 21.69 -32.20 3.13
CA ALA A 9 22.38 -30.93 3.08
C ALA A 9 23.70 -31.11 2.30
N ALA A 10 23.66 -31.69 1.10
CA ALA A 10 24.90 -31.88 0.32
C ALA A 10 24.73 -32.07 -1.19
N MET A 11 23.67 -31.58 -1.83
CA MET A 11 23.73 -31.39 -3.29
C MET A 11 24.40 -30.05 -3.58
N ARG A 12 25.71 -30.00 -3.29
CA ARG A 12 26.59 -28.91 -3.71
C ARG A 12 26.67 -28.96 -5.22
N CYS A 13 25.72 -28.33 -5.90
CA CYS A 13 25.84 -27.96 -7.30
C CYS A 13 27.18 -27.20 -7.46
N ARG A 14 28.22 -27.93 -7.87
CA ARG A 14 29.41 -27.40 -8.50
C ARG A 14 29.03 -27.05 -9.93
N VAL A 15 28.07 -26.16 -10.10
CA VAL A 15 27.83 -25.57 -11.40
C VAL A 15 28.99 -24.61 -11.61
N SER A 16 30.01 -25.08 -12.33
CA SER A 16 31.03 -24.20 -12.88
C SER A 16 30.38 -23.42 -14.00
N LEU A 17 29.98 -22.19 -13.69
CA LEU A 17 29.50 -21.26 -14.71
C LEU A 17 30.65 -20.92 -15.67
N PRO A 18 30.38 -20.70 -16.96
CA PRO A 18 31.37 -20.21 -17.91
C PRO A 18 31.99 -18.91 -17.38
N PRO A 19 33.31 -18.68 -17.57
CA PRO A 19 33.97 -17.47 -17.09
C PRO A 19 33.36 -16.20 -17.69
N GLU A 20 32.87 -16.26 -18.93
CA GLU A 20 32.14 -15.18 -19.61
C GLU A 20 30.84 -14.82 -18.87
N THR A 21 30.05 -15.83 -18.48
CA THR A 21 28.82 -15.63 -17.72
C THR A 21 29.10 -15.01 -16.35
N VAL A 22 30.19 -15.43 -15.70
CA VAL A 22 30.62 -14.87 -14.41
C VAL A 22 31.03 -13.40 -14.56
N ALA A 23 31.73 -13.03 -15.64
CA ALA A 23 32.10 -11.66 -15.92
C ALA A 23 30.88 -10.76 -16.16
N GLU A 24 29.88 -11.26 -16.89
CA GLU A 24 28.64 -10.53 -17.17
C GLU A 24 27.79 -10.31 -15.90
N ILE A 25 27.62 -11.36 -15.09
CA ILE A 25 26.96 -11.28 -13.78
C ILE A 25 27.62 -10.22 -12.89
N ARG A 26 28.95 -10.17 -12.89
CA ARG A 26 29.72 -9.20 -12.10
C ARG A 26 29.55 -7.78 -12.63
N ARG A 27 29.45 -7.60 -13.94
CA ARG A 27 29.18 -6.30 -14.59
C ARG A 27 27.80 -5.78 -14.20
N GLN A 28 26.76 -6.60 -14.32
CA GLN A 28 25.38 -6.23 -13.93
C GLN A 28 25.28 -5.91 -12.43
N TYR A 29 25.89 -6.76 -11.59
CA TYR A 29 25.91 -6.52 -10.15
C TYR A 29 26.74 -5.28 -9.76
N ALA A 30 27.76 -4.91 -10.52
CA ALA A 30 28.48 -3.64 -10.33
C ALA A 30 27.67 -2.45 -10.85
N GLY A 31 26.98 -2.61 -11.98
CA GLY A 31 26.24 -1.57 -12.69
C GLY A 31 24.99 -1.07 -11.97
N GLY A 32 24.31 -1.90 -11.19
CA GLY A 32 23.08 -1.43 -10.52
C GLY A 32 22.06 -2.50 -10.24
N ASP A 33 22.12 -3.58 -10.99
CA ASP A 33 20.96 -4.43 -11.20
C ASP A 33 20.52 -5.15 -9.94
N MET A 34 19.20 -5.34 -9.84
CA MET A 34 18.61 -6.01 -8.70
C MET A 34 19.08 -7.47 -8.65
N VAL A 35 19.55 -7.90 -7.47
CA VAL A 35 19.98 -9.29 -7.20
C VAL A 35 18.95 -10.32 -7.64
N GLU A 36 17.66 -10.05 -7.44
CA GLU A 36 16.58 -10.93 -7.87
C GLU A 36 16.43 -11.01 -9.39
N ALA A 37 16.64 -9.89 -10.10
CA ALA A 37 16.59 -9.85 -11.57
C ALA A 37 17.75 -10.66 -12.16
N ILE A 38 18.98 -10.46 -11.65
CA ILE A 38 20.16 -11.22 -12.06
C ILE A 38 19.96 -12.73 -11.80
N CYS A 39 19.45 -13.09 -10.61
CA CYS A 39 19.17 -14.50 -10.29
C CYS A 39 18.12 -15.12 -11.25
N ARG A 40 17.08 -14.38 -11.63
CA ARG A 40 16.07 -14.84 -12.59
C ARG A 40 16.65 -14.99 -14.00
N GLN A 41 17.40 -13.99 -14.45
CA GLN A 41 18.00 -13.97 -15.79
C GLN A 41 18.94 -15.14 -16.02
N PHE A 42 19.80 -15.46 -15.05
CA PHE A 42 20.76 -16.55 -15.17
C PHE A 42 20.29 -17.87 -14.55
N THR A 43 19.03 -17.95 -14.10
CA THR A 43 18.46 -19.11 -13.38
C THR A 43 19.35 -19.58 -12.23
N LEU A 44 19.87 -18.64 -11.45
CA LEU A 44 20.82 -18.89 -10.36
C LEU A 44 20.16 -18.76 -8.99
N SER A 45 20.58 -19.62 -8.07
CA SER A 45 20.34 -19.38 -6.65
C SER A 45 21.14 -18.16 -6.19
N ARG A 46 20.62 -17.44 -5.20
CA ARG A 46 21.31 -16.32 -4.57
C ARG A 46 22.69 -16.71 -3.99
N THR A 47 22.80 -17.95 -3.50
CA THR A 47 24.06 -18.52 -3.01
C THR A 47 25.07 -18.71 -4.14
N THR A 48 24.61 -19.16 -5.32
CA THR A 48 25.45 -19.30 -6.50
C THR A 48 25.94 -17.94 -7.00
N LEU A 49 25.05 -16.94 -7.03
CA LEU A 49 25.41 -15.57 -7.36
C LEU A 49 26.52 -15.03 -6.44
N TYR A 50 26.35 -15.10 -5.12
CA TYR A 50 27.37 -14.61 -4.20
C TYR A 50 28.68 -15.40 -4.29
N ARG A 51 28.62 -16.71 -4.61
CA ARG A 51 29.82 -17.49 -4.89
C ARG A 51 30.56 -16.96 -6.12
N CYS A 52 29.86 -16.56 -7.17
CA CYS A 52 30.46 -15.90 -8.35
C CYS A 52 31.02 -14.52 -8.00
N LEU A 53 30.38 -13.75 -7.12
CA LEU A 53 30.90 -12.44 -6.72
C LEU A 53 32.16 -12.54 -5.85
N ASP A 54 32.21 -13.53 -4.94
CA ASP A 54 33.27 -13.69 -3.94
C ASP A 54 34.44 -14.57 -4.41
N ARG A 55 34.21 -15.50 -5.35
CA ARG A 55 35.17 -16.54 -5.77
C ARG A 55 35.33 -16.67 -7.29
N ALA A 56 34.98 -15.65 -8.07
CA ALA A 56 35.21 -15.66 -9.50
C ALA A 56 36.70 -15.74 -9.85
N ARG A 57 36.99 -16.41 -10.96
CA ARG A 57 38.30 -16.43 -11.61
C ARG A 57 38.15 -15.94 -13.04
N ASP A 58 39.19 -15.32 -13.57
CA ASP A 58 39.27 -14.97 -15.00
C ASP A 58 39.55 -16.22 -15.86
N ALA A 59 39.66 -16.02 -17.17
CA ALA A 59 39.96 -17.09 -18.13
C ALA A 59 41.35 -17.72 -17.87
N GLU A 60 42.27 -16.94 -17.29
CA GLU A 60 43.62 -17.33 -16.90
C GLU A 60 43.69 -17.99 -15.50
N GLY A 61 42.55 -18.12 -14.81
CA GLY A 61 42.44 -18.77 -13.51
C GLY A 61 42.86 -17.92 -12.29
N LYS A 62 43.18 -16.64 -12.48
CA LYS A 62 43.49 -15.69 -11.41
C LYS A 62 42.21 -15.23 -10.70
N PRO A 63 42.25 -15.03 -9.38
CA PRO A 63 41.09 -14.57 -8.62
C PRO A 63 40.74 -13.13 -8.97
N LEU A 64 39.47 -12.89 -9.31
CA LEU A 64 38.96 -11.55 -9.58
C LEU A 64 38.71 -10.77 -8.27
N PRO A 65 38.80 -9.43 -8.28
CA PRO A 65 38.65 -8.62 -7.06
C PRO A 65 37.26 -8.79 -6.45
N LYS A 66 37.16 -8.84 -5.11
CA LYS A 66 35.86 -8.99 -4.45
C LYS A 66 35.03 -7.73 -4.65
N ILE A 67 33.82 -7.88 -5.16
CA ILE A 67 32.87 -6.76 -5.29
C ILE A 67 32.20 -6.58 -3.93
N PRO A 68 32.19 -5.36 -3.35
CA PRO A 68 31.54 -5.13 -2.06
C PRO A 68 30.06 -5.52 -2.13
N ARG A 69 29.58 -6.20 -1.08
CA ARG A 69 28.16 -6.53 -1.00
C ARG A 69 27.38 -5.23 -0.85
N ARG A 70 26.42 -4.99 -1.74
CA ARG A 70 25.43 -3.93 -1.60
C ARG A 70 24.70 -4.23 -0.30
N ARG A 71 25.01 -3.49 0.78
CA ARG A 71 24.19 -3.55 2.00
C ARG A 71 22.77 -3.34 1.51
N SER A 72 21.87 -4.27 1.80
CA SER A 72 20.44 -4.16 1.51
C SER A 72 19.85 -3.02 2.36
N GLY A 73 20.27 -1.80 2.05
CA GLY A 73 19.88 -0.56 2.70
C GLY A 73 18.79 0.16 1.93
N VAL A 74 18.42 -0.32 0.74
CA VAL A 74 17.15 0.05 0.14
C VAL A 74 16.08 -0.75 0.90
N ARG A 75 15.62 -0.19 2.03
CA ARG A 75 14.25 -0.45 2.49
C ARG A 75 13.41 -0.17 1.26
N ARG A 76 12.91 -1.22 0.59
CA ARG A 76 11.90 -1.07 -0.46
C ARG A 76 10.85 -0.15 0.15
N GLN A 77 10.76 1.10 -0.31
CA GLN A 77 9.54 1.86 -0.11
C GLN A 77 8.48 0.98 -0.76
N ARG A 78 7.72 0.26 0.08
CA ARG A 78 6.61 -0.54 -0.39
C ARG A 78 5.66 0.48 -0.98
N VAL A 79 5.69 0.59 -2.30
CA VAL A 79 4.64 1.27 -3.05
C VAL A 79 3.34 0.69 -2.51
N LEU A 80 2.41 1.57 -2.15
CA LEU A 80 1.13 1.22 -1.53
C LEU A 80 0.22 0.53 -2.56
N THR A 81 0.65 -0.60 -3.11
CA THR A 81 -0.12 -1.48 -3.98
C THR A 81 -0.68 -2.61 -3.14
N GLY A 82 -1.50 -2.24 -2.16
CA GLY A 82 -2.28 -3.19 -1.37
C GLY A 82 -3.76 -3.04 -1.72
N ASP A 83 -4.48 -4.16 -1.82
CA ASP A 83 -5.94 -4.14 -1.83
C ASP A 83 -6.46 -3.32 -0.64
N ARG A 84 -7.61 -2.64 -0.78
CA ARG A 84 -8.17 -1.72 0.24
C ARG A 84 -8.18 -2.36 1.63
N THR A 85 -8.51 -3.66 1.68
CA THR A 85 -8.49 -4.52 2.86
C THR A 85 -7.14 -4.54 3.58
N THR A 86 -6.04 -4.69 2.83
CA THR A 86 -4.67 -4.72 3.37
C THR A 86 -4.20 -3.36 3.87
N LEU A 87 -4.64 -2.27 3.23
CA LEU A 87 -4.37 -0.90 3.67
C LEU A 87 -5.10 -0.60 4.98
N VAL A 88 -6.38 -0.94 5.06
CA VAL A 88 -7.19 -0.79 6.28
C VAL A 88 -6.61 -1.62 7.42
N ALA A 89 -6.28 -2.90 7.19
CA ALA A 89 -5.68 -3.75 8.21
C ALA A 89 -4.30 -3.27 8.69
N ARG A 90 -3.56 -2.55 7.84
CA ARG A 90 -2.27 -1.95 8.21
C ARG A 90 -2.48 -0.66 9.00
N LEU A 91 -3.38 0.20 8.55
CA LEU A 91 -3.76 1.43 9.26
C LEU A 91 -4.26 1.10 10.67
N TRP A 92 -5.11 0.07 10.79
CA TRP A 92 -5.64 -0.40 12.05
C TRP A 92 -4.53 -0.84 13.02
N ARG A 93 -3.59 -1.67 12.55
CA ARG A 93 -2.41 -2.08 13.35
C ARG A 93 -1.54 -0.90 13.78
N THR A 94 -1.39 0.11 12.93
CA THR A 94 -0.65 1.32 13.27
C THR A 94 -1.38 2.14 14.33
N ALA A 95 -2.70 2.31 14.20
CA ALA A 95 -3.52 3.00 15.19
C ALA A 95 -3.47 2.29 16.56
N GLU A 96 -3.60 0.96 16.59
CA GLU A 96 -3.45 0.18 17.83
C GLU A 96 -2.07 0.36 18.48
N GLY A 97 -1.01 0.41 17.67
CA GLY A 97 0.34 0.67 18.17
C GLY A 97 0.49 2.06 18.79
N GLN A 98 -0.07 3.08 18.15
CA GLN A 98 -0.06 4.46 18.67
C GLN A 98 -0.87 4.61 19.96
N VAL A 99 -2.03 3.95 20.05
CA VAL A 99 -2.83 3.94 21.27
C VAL A 99 -2.05 3.30 22.42
N ARG A 100 -1.46 2.12 22.22
CA ARG A 100 -0.63 1.47 23.23
C ARG A 100 0.55 2.33 23.68
N GLU A 101 1.20 3.02 22.74
CA GLU A 101 2.31 3.91 23.06
C GLU A 101 1.87 5.09 23.93
N ILE A 102 0.72 5.69 23.62
CA ILE A 102 0.16 6.79 24.43
C ILE A 102 -0.29 6.29 25.80
N GLU A 103 -0.91 5.10 25.88
CA GLU A 103 -1.28 4.46 27.14
C GLU A 103 -0.05 4.16 28.01
N ASP A 104 1.02 3.63 27.43
CA ASP A 104 2.29 3.38 28.12
C ASP A 104 2.92 4.67 28.63
N ARG A 105 2.84 5.76 27.85
CA ARG A 105 3.30 7.09 28.29
C ARG A 105 2.47 7.61 29.46
N LEU A 106 1.14 7.57 29.35
CA LEU A 106 0.22 7.99 30.42
C LEU A 106 0.36 7.15 31.69
N ALA A 107 0.68 5.86 31.58
CA ALA A 107 0.91 4.97 32.71
C ALA A 107 2.19 5.32 33.50
N ARG A 108 3.13 6.08 32.91
CA ARG A 108 4.35 6.52 33.61
C ARG A 108 4.00 7.60 34.65
N ARG A 109 4.30 7.29 35.91
CA ARG A 109 4.02 8.16 37.07
C ARG A 109 4.86 9.45 37.10
N GLU A 110 5.90 9.57 36.30
CA GLU A 110 6.85 10.69 36.30
C GLU A 110 6.67 11.65 35.10
N GLN A 111 5.50 11.69 34.46
CA GLN A 111 5.25 12.69 33.42
C GLN A 111 4.92 14.07 34.01
N GLU A 112 5.52 15.10 33.42
CA GLU A 112 5.13 16.49 33.64
C GLU A 112 3.62 16.68 33.35
N PRO A 113 2.89 17.44 34.18
CA PRO A 113 1.44 17.59 34.05
C PRO A 113 1.00 18.10 32.67
N GLY A 114 1.82 18.93 32.01
CA GLY A 114 1.56 19.40 30.64
C GLY A 114 1.70 18.31 29.56
N GLU A 115 2.52 17.30 29.77
CA GLU A 115 2.67 16.17 28.83
C GLU A 115 1.48 15.21 28.95
N ARG A 116 1.02 14.95 30.18
CA ARG A 116 -0.20 14.16 30.43
C ARG A 116 -1.43 14.77 29.79
N GLU A 117 -1.60 16.08 29.94
CA GLU A 117 -2.73 16.78 29.35
C GLU A 117 -2.69 16.73 27.81
N ARG A 118 -1.51 16.87 27.20
CA ARG A 118 -1.32 16.72 25.76
C ARG A 118 -1.66 15.30 25.30
N ASP A 119 -1.13 14.28 25.97
CA ASP A 119 -1.41 12.87 25.64
C ASP A 119 -2.91 12.55 25.79
N ALA A 120 -3.58 13.06 26.83
CA ALA A 120 -5.03 12.92 27.01
C ALA A 120 -5.85 13.61 25.89
N ARG A 121 -5.43 14.81 25.45
CA ARG A 121 -6.06 15.52 24.32
C ARG A 121 -5.88 14.75 23.00
N VAL A 122 -4.69 14.19 22.77
CA VAL A 122 -4.42 13.35 21.60
C VAL A 122 -5.30 12.10 21.62
N MET A 123 -5.45 11.44 22.77
CA MET A 123 -6.36 10.29 22.93
C MET A 123 -7.83 10.65 22.64
N ALA A 124 -8.29 11.79 23.16
CA ALA A 124 -9.64 12.27 22.89
C ALA A 124 -9.86 12.48 21.38
N LEU A 125 -8.91 13.11 20.69
CA LEU A 125 -8.97 13.34 19.26
C LEU A 125 -8.96 12.02 18.46
N LEU A 126 -8.08 11.08 18.80
CA LEU A 126 -8.05 9.75 18.16
C LEU A 126 -9.36 8.98 18.38
N SER A 127 -9.95 9.05 19.57
CA SER A 127 -11.23 8.39 19.84
C SER A 127 -12.36 9.01 19.01
N ARG A 128 -12.32 10.33 18.78
CA ARG A 128 -13.28 11.05 17.96
C ARG A 128 -13.15 10.68 16.49
N THR A 129 -11.93 10.65 15.94
CA THR A 129 -11.70 10.27 14.55
C THR A 129 -12.11 8.83 14.28
N LEU A 130 -11.88 7.91 15.22
CA LEU A 130 -12.36 6.52 15.11
C LEU A 130 -13.90 6.45 15.06
N ARG A 131 -14.61 7.23 15.88
CA ARG A 131 -16.08 7.31 15.79
C ARG A 131 -16.55 7.88 14.47
N GLU A 132 -15.90 8.92 13.97
CA GLU A 132 -16.21 9.54 12.68
C GLU A 132 -15.96 8.57 11.51
N LEU A 133 -14.89 7.79 11.57
CA LEU A 133 -14.60 6.75 10.58
C LEU A 133 -15.63 5.60 10.64
N ILE A 134 -16.01 5.15 11.83
CA ILE A 134 -17.06 4.13 12.00
C ILE A 134 -18.41 4.66 11.48
N ALA A 135 -18.73 5.93 11.74
CA ALA A 135 -19.94 6.56 11.22
C ALA A 135 -19.90 6.66 9.69
N ALA A 136 -18.76 7.05 9.11
CA ALA A 136 -18.58 7.12 7.66
C ALA A 136 -18.66 5.73 7.00
N ASP A 137 -18.12 4.69 7.64
CA ASP A 137 -18.19 3.31 7.15
C ASP A 137 -19.62 2.74 7.23
N LYS A 138 -20.40 3.11 8.25
CA LYS A 138 -21.83 2.78 8.36
C LYS A 138 -22.70 3.49 7.32
N VAL A 139 -22.32 4.71 6.91
CA VAL A 139 -22.99 5.51 5.88
C VAL A 139 -22.58 5.09 4.47
N ALA A 140 -21.50 4.30 4.33
CA ALA A 140 -21.14 3.64 3.09
C ALA A 140 -21.76 2.24 3.03
N PRO A 141 -22.99 2.06 2.52
CA PRO A 141 -23.47 0.72 2.25
C PRO A 141 -22.57 0.13 1.17
N SER A 142 -21.85 -0.93 1.53
CA SER A 142 -21.62 -2.04 0.62
C SER A 142 -23.01 -2.59 0.28
N ALA A 143 -23.68 -1.97 -0.69
CA ALA A 143 -24.87 -2.56 -1.27
C ALA A 143 -24.40 -3.75 -2.14
N PRO A 144 -24.86 -4.99 -1.86
CA PRO A 144 -24.89 -5.98 -2.92
C PRO A 144 -25.75 -5.40 -4.03
N ARG A 145 -25.23 -5.40 -5.26
CA ARG A 145 -25.99 -5.00 -6.45
C ARG A 145 -27.34 -5.73 -6.42
N PRO A 146 -28.49 -5.04 -6.31
CA PRO A 146 -29.74 -5.68 -6.62
C PRO A 146 -29.75 -5.90 -8.12
N SER A 147 -29.95 -7.15 -8.50
CA SER A 147 -30.38 -7.53 -9.83
C SER A 147 -31.55 -6.65 -10.26
N GLN A 148 -31.54 -6.34 -11.55
CA GLN A 148 -32.64 -5.73 -12.28
C GLN A 148 -33.98 -6.32 -11.82
N ASN A 149 -34.99 -5.45 -11.71
CA ASN A 149 -36.41 -5.72 -11.45
C ASN A 149 -36.85 -5.71 -9.98
N ALA A 150 -37.07 -4.51 -9.45
CA ALA A 150 -38.22 -4.25 -8.60
C ALA A 150 -38.61 -2.77 -8.78
N ALA A 151 -39.71 -2.57 -9.51
CA ALA A 151 -40.36 -1.29 -9.65
C ALA A 151 -41.09 -0.96 -8.35
N THR A 152 -40.66 0.11 -7.69
CA THR A 152 -41.50 0.91 -6.77
C THR A 152 -40.88 2.29 -6.68
N ASP A 153 -41.55 3.20 -7.37
CA ASP A 153 -41.76 4.63 -7.12
C ASP A 153 -40.85 5.38 -6.14
N ASP A 154 -40.30 6.48 -6.68
CA ASP A 154 -39.83 7.70 -6.00
C ASP A 154 -38.37 7.81 -5.49
N ASP A 155 -37.44 7.02 -6.02
CA ASP A 155 -36.01 7.35 -5.96
C ASP A 155 -35.47 7.64 -7.37
N ASP A 156 -35.22 8.92 -7.66
CA ASP A 156 -34.54 9.38 -8.87
C ASP A 156 -33.29 8.52 -9.11
N PRO A 157 -33.17 7.81 -10.25
CA PRO A 157 -32.03 6.94 -10.50
C PRO A 157 -30.76 7.79 -10.52
N VAL A 158 -29.85 7.54 -9.59
CA VAL A 158 -28.55 8.23 -9.53
C VAL A 158 -27.84 8.04 -10.87
N PRO A 159 -27.61 9.13 -11.64
CA PRO A 159 -27.03 9.05 -12.97
C PRO A 159 -25.67 8.38 -12.95
N ARG A 160 -25.45 7.42 -13.87
CA ARG A 160 -24.22 6.62 -13.89
C ARG A 160 -23.06 7.31 -14.59
N ASP A 161 -23.34 8.41 -15.28
CA ASP A 161 -22.38 9.24 -16.01
C ASP A 161 -22.49 10.71 -15.59
N LEU A 162 -21.36 11.43 -15.57
CA LEU A 162 -21.26 12.84 -15.22
C LEU A 162 -22.09 13.73 -16.13
N ASP A 163 -22.19 13.39 -17.42
CA ASP A 163 -23.00 14.17 -18.36
C ASP A 163 -24.50 13.93 -18.17
N GLU A 164 -24.90 12.74 -17.72
CA GLU A 164 -26.27 12.44 -17.31
C GLU A 164 -26.61 13.19 -16.00
N LEU A 165 -25.70 13.20 -15.02
CA LEU A 165 -25.85 13.98 -13.80
C LEU A 165 -25.98 15.48 -14.08
N ARG A 166 -25.13 16.02 -14.97
CA ARG A 166 -25.22 17.43 -15.39
C ARG A 166 -26.58 17.74 -16.01
N ARG A 167 -27.10 16.88 -16.90
CA ARG A 167 -28.43 17.07 -17.51
C ARG A 167 -29.55 17.04 -16.48
N VAL A 168 -29.49 16.12 -15.51
CA VAL A 168 -30.51 16.01 -14.45
C VAL A 168 -30.46 17.23 -13.53
N VAL A 169 -29.26 17.68 -13.13
CA VAL A 169 -29.09 18.88 -12.31
C VAL A 169 -29.56 20.14 -13.05
N SER A 170 -29.19 20.31 -14.32
CA SER A 170 -29.68 21.43 -15.14
C SER A 170 -31.20 21.46 -15.21
N ARG A 171 -31.83 20.31 -15.52
CA ARG A 171 -33.30 20.22 -15.58
C ARG A 171 -33.97 20.57 -14.24
N ARG A 172 -33.38 20.14 -13.13
CA ARG A 172 -33.90 20.43 -11.78
C ARG A 172 -33.75 21.90 -11.42
N LEU A 173 -32.62 22.52 -11.77
CA LEU A 173 -32.40 23.95 -11.59
C LEU A 173 -33.37 24.78 -12.45
N ASP A 174 -33.62 24.38 -13.69
CA ASP A 174 -34.59 25.05 -14.57
C ASP A 174 -36.00 25.00 -13.97
N GLY A 175 -36.40 23.86 -13.39
CA GLY A 175 -37.67 23.72 -12.67
C GLY A 175 -37.78 24.64 -11.46
N LEU A 176 -36.73 24.71 -10.63
CA LEU A 176 -36.71 25.60 -9.47
C LEU A 176 -36.73 27.08 -9.87
N ILE A 177 -36.07 27.44 -10.97
CA ILE A 177 -36.09 28.80 -11.52
C ILE A 177 -37.48 29.13 -12.06
N ALA A 178 -38.14 28.19 -12.75
CA ALA A 178 -39.50 28.38 -13.23
C ALA A 178 -40.50 28.53 -12.07
N ASP A 179 -40.39 27.69 -11.04
CA ASP A 179 -41.21 27.79 -9.83
C ASP A 179 -40.96 29.11 -9.07
N ALA A 180 -39.69 29.54 -8.96
CA ALA A 180 -39.34 30.81 -8.35
C ALA A 180 -39.91 32.00 -9.15
N LYS A 181 -39.86 31.94 -10.48
CA LYS A 181 -40.42 32.97 -11.38
C LYS A 181 -41.95 32.97 -11.38
N ALA A 182 -42.59 31.83 -11.15
CA ALA A 182 -44.03 31.74 -10.97
C ALA A 182 -44.48 32.27 -9.59
N THR A 183 -43.64 32.10 -8.57
CA THR A 183 -43.91 32.55 -7.20
C THR A 183 -43.63 34.05 -7.02
N TYR A 184 -42.63 34.56 -7.74
CA TYR A 184 -42.28 35.97 -7.82
C TYR A 184 -42.28 36.35 -9.30
N PRO A 185 -43.46 36.62 -9.90
CA PRO A 185 -43.49 37.18 -11.23
C PRO A 185 -42.71 38.49 -11.17
N ASP A 186 -41.66 38.54 -11.98
CA ASP A 186 -40.89 39.73 -12.28
C ASP A 186 -41.88 40.86 -12.56
N GLU A 187 -42.08 41.75 -11.58
CA GLU A 187 -42.84 42.97 -11.78
C GLU A 187 -41.96 43.82 -12.69
N GLY A 188 -42.20 43.61 -13.99
CA GLY A 188 -41.56 44.32 -15.06
C GLY A 188 -41.60 45.80 -14.78
N GLU A 189 -40.40 46.34 -14.74
CA GLU A 189 -40.02 47.63 -15.28
C GLU A 189 -41.08 48.17 -16.29
N GLU A 190 -41.68 49.30 -15.95
CA GLU A 190 -42.42 50.16 -16.86
C GLU A 190 -41.92 51.60 -16.65
N PRO A 191 -42.01 52.48 -17.66
CA PRO A 191 -41.14 52.65 -18.84
C PRO A 191 -39.98 53.64 -18.66
#